data_AF-A0A917B7Q1-F1
#
_entry.id   AF-A0A917B7Q1-F1
#
_cell.length_a   1.000
_cell.length_b   1.000
_cell.length_c   1.000
_cell.angle_alpha   90.00
_cell.angle_beta   90.00
_cell.angle_gamma   90.00
#
_symmetry.space_group_name_H-M   'P 1'
#
loop_
_entity.id
_entity.type
_entity.pdbx_description
1 polymer ?
#
loop_
_entity_poly.entity_id
_entity_poly.type
_entity_poly.pdbx_seq_one_letter_code
_entity_poly.pdbx_strand_id
1 'polypeptide(L)'
;MALKWSDIDFDKKTLRVTKTYYNPRNKTKEYQLLIPKTKGSIRTLKMDDGVMKVLKKHKEHQDDHIKIMKNEYTKLDFVFC
;
A
#
# COMPACT_ATOMS: atom_id res chain seq x y z
N MET A 1 4.98 4.68 4.56
CA MET A 1 5.08 4.01 3.23
C MET A 1 3.77 4.25 2.48
N ALA A 2 3.76 4.23 1.15
CA ALA A 2 2.64 4.76 0.33
C ALA A 2 1.90 3.70 -0.51
N LEU A 3 2.13 2.42 -0.23
CA LEU A 3 1.62 1.32 -1.02
C LEU A 3 0.12 1.15 -0.81
N LYS A 4 -0.65 1.09 -1.92
CA LYS A 4 -2.09 0.82 -1.88
C LYS A 4 -2.42 -0.59 -2.36
N TRP A 5 -3.58 -1.10 -1.96
CA TRP A 5 -4.05 -2.40 -2.45
C TRP A 5 -4.19 -2.46 -3.97
N SER A 6 -4.51 -1.33 -4.62
CA SER A 6 -4.55 -1.18 -6.08
C SER A 6 -3.19 -1.33 -6.77
N ASP A 7 -2.08 -1.24 -6.02
CA ASP A 7 -0.73 -1.42 -6.56
C ASP A 7 -0.33 -2.92 -6.60
N ILE A 8 -1.15 -3.82 -6.07
CA ILE A 8 -0.90 -5.27 -6.04
C ILE A 8 -1.81 -5.99 -7.04
N ASP A 9 -1.20 -6.73 -7.96
CA ASP A 9 -1.88 -7.63 -8.89
C ASP A 9 -1.66 -9.08 -8.41
N PHE A 10 -2.67 -9.66 -7.78
CA PHE A 10 -2.61 -11.01 -7.22
C PHE A 10 -2.63 -12.10 -8.31
N ASP A 11 -3.22 -11.82 -9.47
CA ASP A 11 -3.29 -12.78 -10.59
C ASP A 11 -1.92 -12.91 -11.25
N LYS A 12 -1.27 -11.78 -11.52
CA LYS A 12 0.08 -11.74 -12.10
C LYS A 12 1.18 -11.88 -11.06
N LYS A 13 0.81 -11.90 -9.78
CA LYS A 13 1.73 -11.92 -8.64
C LYS A 13 2.76 -10.80 -8.70
N THR A 14 2.31 -9.59 -9.03
CA THR A 14 3.18 -8.42 -9.17
C THR A 14 2.79 -7.28 -8.23
N LEU A 15 3.80 -6.59 -7.72
CA LEU A 15 3.69 -5.40 -6.89
C LEU A 15 4.27 -4.20 -7.64
N ARG A 16 3.47 -3.16 -7.87
CA ARG A 16 3.90 -1.95 -8.55
C ARG A 16 4.22 -0.84 -7.55
N VAL A 17 5.51 -0.51 -7.40
CA VAL A 17 5.92 0.59 -6.52
C VAL A 17 5.83 1.90 -7.30
N THR A 18 4.79 2.70 -7.03
CA THR A 18 4.50 3.94 -7.78
C THR A 18 4.68 5.22 -6.99
N LYS A 19 4.84 5.16 -5.67
CA LYS A 19 4.87 6.35 -4.79
C LYS A 19 5.93 6.21 -3.72
N THR A 20 6.64 7.29 -3.44
CA THR A 20 7.60 7.37 -2.33
C THR A 20 7.01 8.22 -1.23
N TYR A 21 6.93 7.67 -0.02
CA TYR A 21 6.56 8.42 1.17
C TYR A 21 7.73 9.35 1.53
N TYR A 22 7.57 10.66 1.31
CA TYR A 22 8.57 11.66 1.66
C TYR A 22 8.09 12.42 2.90
N ASN A 23 8.78 12.22 4.02
CA ASN A 23 8.53 12.92 5.28
C ASN A 23 9.84 13.48 5.82
N PRO A 24 10.31 14.64 5.31
CA PRO A 24 11.58 15.24 5.72
C PRO A 24 11.53 15.84 7.13
N ARG A 25 10.34 16.02 7.72
CA ARG A 25 10.15 16.68 9.02
C ARG A 25 9.70 15.74 10.13
N ASN A 26 9.64 14.43 9.85
CA ASN A 26 9.23 13.38 10.78
C ASN A 26 7.93 13.66 11.56
N LYS A 27 7.02 14.44 10.96
CA LYS A 27 5.71 14.77 11.53
C LYS A 27 4.65 13.90 10.87
N THR A 28 3.88 13.17 11.66
CA THR A 28 2.89 12.19 11.17
C THR A 28 1.79 12.80 10.28
N LYS A 29 1.50 14.10 10.43
CA LYS A 29 0.44 14.81 9.68
C LYS A 29 0.93 15.59 8.45
N GLU A 30 2.23 15.77 8.27
CA GLU A 30 2.82 16.56 7.16
C GLU A 30 3.61 15.64 6.21
N TYR A 31 2.96 14.64 5.62
CA TYR A 31 3.59 13.80 4.61
C TYR A 31 3.12 14.18 3.21
N GLN A 32 4.06 14.26 2.26
CA GLN A 32 3.75 14.43 0.85
C GLN A 32 3.94 13.10 0.12
N LEU A 33 2.87 12.65 -0.53
CA LEU A 33 2.94 11.55 -1.49
C LEU A 33 3.48 12.10 -2.80
N LEU A 34 4.80 12.13 -2.92
CA LEU A 34 5.45 12.57 -4.14
C LEU A 34 5.35 11.46 -5.20
N ILE A 35 4.96 11.85 -6.41
CA ILE A 35 5.19 11.03 -7.59
C ILE A 35 6.70 10.80 -7.73
N PRO A 36 7.14 9.64 -8.23
CA PRO A 36 8.56 9.35 -8.34
C PRO A 36 9.21 10.37 -9.27
N LYS A 37 10.27 11.03 -8.80
CA LYS A 37 10.96 12.11 -9.55
C LYS A 37 11.44 11.66 -10.94
N THR A 38 11.59 10.36 -11.16
CA THR A 38 11.99 9.76 -12.43
C THR A 38 11.11 8.55 -12.75
N LYS A 39 10.75 8.35 -14.04
CA LYS A 39 9.99 7.18 -14.51
C LYS A 39 10.64 5.84 -14.09
N GLY A 40 11.97 5.81 -13.96
CA GLY A 40 12.73 4.61 -13.55
C GLY A 40 12.54 4.19 -12.09
N SER A 41 11.95 5.04 -11.25
CA SER A 41 11.60 4.67 -9.86
C SER A 41 10.30 3.88 -9.79
N ILE A 42 9.51 3.84 -10.88
CA ILE A 42 8.35 2.96 -11.01
C ILE A 42 8.87 1.58 -11.38
N ARG A 43 8.75 0.63 -10.45
CA ARG A 43 9.15 -0.76 -10.68
C ARG A 43 8.00 -1.69 -10.39
N THR A 44 7.93 -2.75 -11.18
CA THR A 44 7.03 -3.88 -10.95
C THR A 44 7.88 -5.04 -10.47
N LEU A 45 7.68 -5.43 -9.22
CA LEU A 45 8.36 -6.57 -8.60
C LEU A 45 7.45 -7.79 -8.72
N LYS A 46 8.01 -8.92 -9.17
CA LYS A 46 7.34 -10.21 -8.99
C LYS A 46 7.50 -10.64 -7.55
N MET A 47 6.42 -11.14 -6.96
CA MET A 47 6.38 -11.58 -5.58
C MET A 47 6.15 -13.08 -5.55
N ASP A 48 6.79 -13.75 -4.61
CA ASP A 48 6.57 -15.19 -4.40
C ASP A 48 5.16 -15.46 -3.88
N ASP A 49 4.69 -16.68 -4.16
CA ASP A 49 3.38 -17.18 -3.76
C ASP A 49 3.15 -17.09 -2.25
N GLY A 50 4.22 -17.30 -1.47
CA GLY A 50 4.19 -17.15 -0.01
C GLY A 50 3.84 -15.72 0.39
N VAL A 51 4.45 -14.72 -0.26
CA VAL A 51 4.18 -13.31 0.03
C VAL A 51 2.77 -12.93 -0.39
N MET A 52 2.29 -13.42 -1.53
CA MET A 52 0.91 -13.18 -1.97
C MET A 52 -0.13 -13.77 -1.02
N LYS A 53 0.12 -14.96 -0.47
CA LYS A 53 -0.75 -15.56 0.57
C LYS A 53 -0.79 -14.71 1.84
N VAL A 54 0.36 -14.22 2.30
CA VAL A 54 0.43 -13.35 3.49
C VAL A 54 -0.30 -12.04 3.25
N LEU A 55 -0.09 -11.41 2.10
CA LEU A 55 -0.78 -10.16 1.72
C LEU A 55 -2.29 -10.35 1.64
N LYS A 56 -2.77 -11.48 1.12
CA LYS A 56 -4.21 -11.78 1.07
C LYS A 56 -4.81 -11.92 2.47
N LYS A 57 -4.17 -12.66 3.36
CA LYS A 57 -4.60 -12.78 4.77
C LYS A 57 -4.61 -11.43 5.48
N HIS A 58 -3.59 -10.60 5.22
CA HIS A 58 -3.53 -9.25 5.77
C HIS A 58 -4.67 -8.36 5.28
N LYS A 59 -5.04 -8.46 4.00
CA LYS A 59 -6.19 -7.73 3.44
C LYS A 59 -7.50 -8.15 4.09
N GLU A 60 -7.72 -9.45 4.24
CA GLU A 60 -8.93 -9.99 4.91
C GLU A 60 -9.03 -9.49 6.35
N HIS A 61 -7.92 -9.51 7.09
CA HIS A 61 -7.86 -8.97 8.44
C HIS A 61 -8.17 -7.46 8.49
N GLN A 62 -7.61 -6.68 7.57
CA GLN A 62 -7.92 -5.25 7.47
C GLN A 62 -9.40 -5.01 7.15
N ASP A 63 -9.98 -5.75 6.20
CA ASP A 63 -11.39 -5.61 5.83
C ASP A 63 -12.32 -5.88 7.03
N ASP A 64 -11.98 -6.85 7.88
CA ASP A 64 -12.73 -7.13 9.11
C ASP A 64 -12.62 -5.99 10.14
N HIS A 65 -11.42 -5.43 10.32
CA HIS A 65 -11.22 -4.26 11.18
C HIS A 65 -11.97 -3.02 10.67
N ILE A 66 -11.99 -2.81 9.35
CA ILE A 66 -12.74 -1.70 8.72
C ILE A 66 -14.24 -1.87 8.94
N LYS A 67 -14.78 -3.10 8.80
CA LYS A 67 -16.21 -3.38 9.09
C LYS A 67 -16.58 -3.05 10.53
N ILE A 68 -15.66 -3.28 11.49
CA ILE A 68 -15.87 -2.95 12.90
C ILE A 68 -15.86 -1.43 13.10
N MET A 69 -14.94 -0.71 12.45
CA MET A 69 -14.78 0.75 12.59
C MET A 69 -15.86 1.59 11.88
N LYS A 70 -16.66 0.99 10.98
CA LYS A 70 -17.81 1.58 10.26
C LYS A 70 -17.59 3.02 9.73
N ASN A 71 -17.90 4.04 10.55
CA ASN A 71 -18.02 5.44 10.14
C ASN A 71 -16.77 6.29 10.39
N GLU A 72 -15.79 5.80 11.16
CA GLU A 72 -14.57 6.56 11.47
C GLU A 72 -13.41 6.22 10.53
N TYR A 73 -13.56 5.18 9.69
CA TYR A 73 -12.48 4.74 8.83
C TYR A 73 -12.40 5.60 7.57
N THR A 74 -11.38 6.45 7.51
CA THR A 74 -11.03 7.15 6.27
C THR A 74 -10.45 6.14 5.30
N LYS A 75 -11.23 5.77 4.28
CA LYS A 75 -10.88 4.73 3.31
C LYS A 75 -9.75 5.20 2.38
N LEU A 76 -8.52 5.09 2.87
CA LEU A 76 -7.32 5.52 2.15
C LEU A 76 -6.68 4.38 1.32
N ASP A 77 -7.18 3.14 1.50
CA ASP A 77 -6.79 1.91 0.80
C ASP A 77 -5.29 1.58 0.84
N PHE A 78 -4.62 1.98 1.93
CA PHE A 78 -3.22 1.67 2.16
C PHE A 78 -3.04 0.23 2.69
N VAL A 79 -2.02 -0.45 2.19
CA VAL A 79 -1.64 -1.81 2.63
C VAL A 79 -1.08 -1.78 4.06
N PHE A 80 -0.34 -0.72 4.40
CA PHE A 80 0.21 -0.48 5.73
C PHE A 80 -0.10 0.97 6.13
N CYS A 81 -0.71 1.15 7.30
CA CYS A 81 -0.97 2.45 7.93
C CYS A 81 -0.04 2.66 9.11
#